data_AF-A0A8X7E4T6-F1
#
_entry.id   AF-A0A8X7E4T6-F1
#
_cell.length_a   1.000
_cell.length_b   1.000
_cell.length_c   1.000
_cell.angle_alpha   90.00
_cell.angle_beta   90.00
_cell.angle_gamma   90.00
#
_symmetry.space_group_name_H-M   'P 1'
#
loop_
_entity.id
_entity.type
_entity.pdbx_description
1 polymer ?
#
loop_
_entity_poly.entity_id
_entity_poly.type
_entity_poly.pdbx_seq_one_letter_code
_entity_poly.pdbx_strand_id
1 'polypeptide(L)'
;MVAEDKLAEIEELLKSLMSKYPDEVRAFMHFLNTVIKEKGLTVKEKELIALALGVATGCEWCITLHAKKALEAGASEEEIIEAAFVAVLMAGGPALMHMIPLMRVIKEFKKK
;
A
#
# COMPACT_ATOMS: atom_id res chain seq x y z
N MET A 1 4.49 10.59 12.13
CA MET A 1 4.03 9.20 12.23
C MET A 1 4.93 8.35 11.37
N VAL A 2 5.59 7.36 11.97
CA VAL A 2 6.44 6.41 11.25
C VAL A 2 5.57 5.35 10.57
N ALA A 3 6.13 4.55 9.66
CA ALA A 3 5.38 3.53 8.93
C ALA A 3 4.81 2.47 9.88
N GLU A 4 5.54 2.09 10.94
CA GLU A 4 5.07 1.13 11.92
C GLU A 4 3.77 1.59 12.61
N ASP A 5 3.66 2.86 12.97
CA ASP A 5 2.45 3.42 13.59
C ASP A 5 1.22 3.23 12.69
N LYS A 6 1.36 3.53 11.39
CA LYS A 6 0.27 3.38 10.40
C LYS A 6 -0.18 1.94 10.22
N LEU A 7 0.77 1.01 10.26
CA LEU A 7 0.46 -0.42 10.17
C LEU A 7 -0.30 -0.89 11.42
N ALA A 8 0.12 -0.43 12.60
CA ALA A 8 -0.58 -0.72 13.85
C ALA A 8 -2.01 -0.16 13.86
N GLU A 9 -2.24 1.06 13.34
CA GLU A 9 -3.57 1.64 13.21
C GLU A 9 -4.48 0.83 12.27
N ILE A 10 -3.95 0.31 11.15
CA ILE A 10 -4.69 -0.58 10.25
C ILE A 10 -5.11 -1.86 11.01
N GLU A 11 -4.19 -2.46 11.75
CA GLU A 11 -4.46 -3.68 12.52
C GLU A 11 -5.53 -3.44 13.60
N GLU A 12 -5.43 -2.32 14.32
CA GLU A 12 -6.42 -1.94 15.33
C GLU A 12 -7.81 -1.71 14.72
N LEU A 13 -7.87 -1.01 13.58
CA LEU A 13 -9.12 -0.81 12.84
C LEU A 13 -9.75 -2.15 12.46
N LEU A 14 -8.98 -3.04 11.84
CA LEU A 14 -9.47 -4.35 11.41
C LEU A 14 -9.93 -5.20 12.61
N LYS A 15 -9.21 -5.17 13.72
CA LYS A 15 -9.60 -5.88 14.96
C LYS A 15 -10.91 -5.35 15.53
N SER A 16 -11.05 -4.01 15.59
CA SER A 16 -12.25 -3.36 16.09
C SER A 16 -13.48 -3.68 15.22
N LEU A 17 -13.33 -3.59 13.89
CA LEU A 17 -14.40 -3.90 12.95
C LEU A 17 -14.71 -5.40 12.92
N MET A 18 -13.72 -6.29 13.02
CA MET A 18 -13.96 -7.73 13.05
C MET A 18 -14.76 -8.17 14.28
N SER A 19 -14.70 -7.43 15.39
CA SER A 19 -15.53 -7.69 16.57
C SER A 19 -17.00 -7.27 16.38
N LYS A 20 -17.24 -6.16 15.66
CA LYS A 20 -18.58 -5.55 15.53
C LYS A 20 -19.32 -5.92 14.22
N TYR A 21 -18.58 -6.09 13.14
CA TYR A 21 -19.03 -6.32 11.76
C TYR A 21 -18.21 -7.46 11.12
N PRO A 22 -18.25 -8.66 11.71
CA PRO A 22 -17.35 -9.74 11.32
C PRO A 22 -17.60 -10.27 9.90
N ASP A 23 -18.83 -10.24 9.41
CA ASP A 23 -19.18 -10.79 8.09
C ASP A 23 -18.66 -9.89 6.96
N GLU A 24 -18.82 -8.57 7.11
CA GLU A 24 -18.35 -7.56 6.17
C GLU A 24 -16.82 -7.58 6.07
N VAL A 25 -16.13 -7.62 7.22
CA VAL A 25 -14.67 -7.68 7.24
C VAL A 25 -14.17 -8.99 6.64
N ARG A 26 -14.79 -10.14 6.94
CA ARG A 26 -14.42 -11.43 6.33
C ARG A 26 -14.63 -11.42 4.82
N ALA A 27 -15.75 -10.89 4.34
CA ALA A 27 -16.03 -10.78 2.91
C ALA A 27 -14.98 -9.92 2.20
N PHE A 28 -14.65 -8.76 2.76
CA PHE A 28 -13.63 -7.88 2.20
C PHE A 28 -12.23 -8.53 2.20
N MET A 29 -11.81 -9.15 3.31
CA MET A 29 -10.52 -9.83 3.41
C MET A 29 -10.43 -11.02 2.44
N HIS A 30 -11.53 -11.75 2.25
CA HIS A 30 -11.59 -12.81 1.24
C HIS A 30 -11.40 -12.25 -0.18
N PHE A 31 -12.08 -11.15 -0.50
CA PHE A 31 -11.92 -10.48 -1.79
C PHE A 31 -10.47 -9.98 -1.99
N LEU A 32 -9.91 -9.27 -1.02
CA LEU A 32 -8.53 -8.77 -1.05
C LEU A 32 -7.53 -9.91 -1.29
N ASN A 33 -7.62 -10.99 -0.51
CA ASN A 33 -6.74 -12.15 -0.65
C ASN A 33 -6.93 -12.88 -1.98
N THR A 34 -8.12 -12.83 -2.57
CA THR A 34 -8.38 -13.41 -3.90
C THR A 34 -7.80 -12.55 -5.01
N VAL A 35 -7.94 -11.22 -4.92
CA VAL A 35 -7.43 -10.28 -5.91
C VAL A 35 -5.91 -10.25 -5.93
N ILE A 36 -5.25 -10.34 -4.76
CA ILE A 36 -3.77 -10.23 -4.71
C ILE A 36 -3.05 -11.50 -5.18
N LYS A 37 -3.70 -12.67 -5.16
CA LYS A 37 -3.11 -13.93 -5.63
C LYS A 37 -2.62 -13.82 -7.06
N GLU A 38 -1.41 -14.32 -7.31
CA GLU A 38 -0.82 -14.33 -8.63
C GLU A 38 -1.69 -15.04 -9.67
N LYS A 39 -1.80 -14.44 -10.87
CA LYS A 39 -2.44 -15.06 -12.03
C LYS A 39 -1.82 -14.50 -13.32
N GLY A 40 -2.45 -13.50 -13.93
CA GLY A 40 -1.90 -12.79 -15.10
C GLY A 40 -0.91 -11.68 -14.72
N LEU A 41 -0.94 -11.25 -13.45
CA LEU A 41 0.02 -10.35 -12.83
C LEU A 41 0.57 -11.04 -11.59
N THR A 42 1.86 -10.86 -11.36
CA THR A 42 2.59 -11.24 -10.15
C THR A 42 2.08 -10.47 -8.94
N VAL A 43 2.35 -10.98 -7.73
CA VAL A 43 2.05 -10.24 -6.49
C VAL A 43 2.73 -8.87 -6.50
N LYS A 44 4.00 -8.82 -6.93
CA LYS A 44 4.78 -7.59 -7.05
C LYS A 44 4.06 -6.52 -7.89
N GLU A 45 3.64 -6.89 -9.10
CA GLU A 45 2.94 -5.97 -10.01
C GLU A 45 1.62 -5.46 -9.41
N LYS A 46 0.86 -6.32 -8.72
CA LYS A 46 -0.39 -5.91 -8.08
C LYS A 46 -0.17 -4.97 -6.91
N GLU A 47 0.86 -5.20 -6.10
CA GLU A 47 1.22 -4.29 -5.00
C GLU A 47 1.74 -2.94 -5.53
N LEU A 48 2.50 -2.92 -6.63
CA LEU A 48 2.92 -1.68 -7.30
C LEU A 48 1.72 -0.89 -7.84
N ILE A 49 0.74 -1.56 -8.45
CA ILE A 49 -0.52 -0.93 -8.89
C ILE A 49 -1.29 -0.38 -7.69
N ALA A 50 -1.44 -1.16 -6.61
CA ALA A 50 -2.15 -0.73 -5.41
C ALA A 50 -1.45 0.46 -4.73
N LEU A 51 -0.11 0.47 -4.70
CA LEU A 51 0.68 1.61 -4.26
C LEU A 51 0.41 2.86 -5.11
N ALA A 52 0.49 2.74 -6.43
CA ALA A 52 0.25 3.86 -7.35
C ALA A 52 -1.15 4.45 -7.13
N LEU A 53 -2.17 3.60 -6.92
CA LEU A 53 -3.51 4.04 -6.56
C LEU A 53 -3.54 4.76 -5.20
N GLY A 54 -2.84 4.24 -4.19
CA GLY A 54 -2.71 4.89 -2.88
C GLY A 54 -2.08 6.28 -2.98
N VAL A 55 -1.06 6.45 -3.83
CA VAL A 55 -0.42 7.76 -4.12
C VAL A 55 -1.40 8.68 -4.85
N ALA A 56 -2.11 8.18 -5.86
CA ALA A 56 -3.08 8.96 -6.62
C ALA A 56 -4.26 9.45 -5.78
N THR A 57 -4.74 8.64 -4.83
CA THR A 57 -5.87 8.98 -3.95
C THR A 57 -5.45 9.66 -2.64
N GLY A 58 -4.14 9.77 -2.37
CA GLY A 58 -3.61 10.38 -1.14
C GLY A 58 -3.84 9.58 0.14
N CYS A 59 -4.03 8.26 0.04
CA CYS A 59 -4.23 7.42 1.21
C CYS A 59 -2.89 7.03 1.85
N GLU A 60 -2.45 7.77 2.88
CA GLU A 60 -1.14 7.51 3.51
C GLU A 60 -0.99 6.10 4.09
N TRP A 61 -2.05 5.52 4.65
CA TRP A 61 -2.07 4.14 5.14
C TRP A 61 -1.90 3.12 4.00
N CYS A 62 -2.58 3.36 2.88
CA CYS A 62 -2.48 2.50 1.70
C CYS A 62 -1.08 2.56 1.09
N ILE A 63 -0.50 3.78 0.99
CA ILE A 63 0.88 3.98 0.53
C ILE A 63 1.85 3.18 1.40
N THR A 64 1.74 3.28 2.72
CA THR A 64 2.59 2.54 3.65
C THR A 64 2.42 1.03 3.53
N LEU A 65 1.19 0.54 3.52
CA LEU A 65 0.88 -0.89 3.43
C LEU A 65 1.40 -1.50 2.12
N HIS A 66 1.08 -0.89 0.98
CA HIS A 66 1.39 -1.44 -0.33
C HIS A 66 2.85 -1.24 -0.72
N ALA A 67 3.52 -0.17 -0.27
CA ALA A 67 4.97 -0.06 -0.44
C ALA A 67 5.72 -1.16 0.34
N LYS A 68 5.35 -1.44 1.60
CA LYS A 68 5.94 -2.55 2.37
C LYS A 68 5.72 -3.90 1.68
N LYS A 69 4.49 -4.18 1.24
CA LYS A 69 4.16 -5.43 0.56
C LYS A 69 4.84 -5.57 -0.80
N ALA A 70 5.01 -4.48 -1.55
CA ALA A 70 5.77 -4.48 -2.79
C ALA A 70 7.24 -4.85 -2.54
N LEU A 71 7.87 -4.26 -1.52
CA LEU A 71 9.24 -4.62 -1.10
C LEU A 71 9.33 -6.09 -0.70
N GLU A 72 8.40 -6.60 0.10
CA GLU A 72 8.33 -8.02 0.50
C GLU A 72 8.12 -8.95 -0.69
N ALA A 73 7.42 -8.49 -1.73
CA ALA A 73 7.24 -9.19 -3.00
C ALA A 73 8.43 -9.05 -3.97
N GLY A 74 9.52 -8.41 -3.55
CA GLY A 74 10.76 -8.28 -4.32
C GLY A 74 10.81 -7.08 -5.27
N ALA A 75 9.96 -6.06 -5.07
CA ALA A 75 10.09 -4.80 -5.80
C ALA A 75 11.35 -4.05 -5.40
N SER A 76 12.04 -3.46 -6.38
CA SER A 76 13.13 -2.54 -6.13
C SER A 76 12.63 -1.15 -5.73
N GLU A 77 13.51 -0.32 -5.17
CA GLU A 77 13.17 1.09 -4.89
C GLU A 77 12.83 1.82 -6.19
N GLU A 78 13.57 1.55 -7.26
CA GLU A 78 13.36 2.12 -8.58
C GLU A 78 11.96 1.77 -9.11
N GLU A 79 11.53 0.50 -9.03
CA GLU A 79 10.19 0.08 -9.45
C GLU A 79 9.07 0.79 -8.65
N ILE A 80 9.28 0.97 -7.35
CA ILE A 80 8.34 1.67 -6.45
C ILE A 80 8.23 3.16 -6.81
N ILE A 81 9.37 3.81 -7.05
CA ILE A 81 9.43 5.22 -7.41
C ILE A 81 8.81 5.45 -8.80
N GLU A 82 9.11 4.58 -9.78
CA GLU A 82 8.51 4.66 -11.10
C GLU A 82 6.99 4.50 -11.06
N ALA A 83 6.46 3.53 -10.31
CA ALA A 83 5.02 3.35 -10.13
C ALA A 83 4.36 4.60 -9.50
N ALA A 84 5.03 5.23 -8.52
CA ALA A 84 4.56 6.47 -7.92
C ALA A 84 4.57 7.64 -8.93
N PHE A 85 5.60 7.75 -9.79
CA PHE A 85 5.61 8.77 -10.84
C PHE A 85 4.53 8.55 -11.90
N VAL A 86 4.15 7.30 -12.21
CA VAL A 86 2.98 7.02 -13.04
C VAL A 86 1.70 7.55 -12.37
N ALA A 87 1.57 7.43 -11.04
CA ALA A 87 0.46 8.06 -10.31
C ALA A 87 0.52 9.60 -10.40
N VAL A 88 1.70 10.20 -10.29
CA VAL A 88 1.90 11.65 -10.44
C VAL A 88 1.53 12.13 -11.85
N LEU A 89 1.90 11.38 -12.89
CA LEU A 89 1.51 11.68 -14.28
C LEU A 89 -0.01 11.78 -14.42
N MET A 90 -0.75 10.89 -13.74
CA MET A 90 -2.21 10.80 -13.88
C MET A 90 -2.98 11.73 -12.94
N ALA A 91 -2.46 12.01 -11.74
CA ALA A 91 -3.16 12.75 -10.68
C ALA A 91 -2.52 14.12 -10.36
N GLY A 92 -1.40 14.46 -10.99
CA GLY A 92 -0.76 15.78 -10.94
C GLY A 92 -0.08 16.12 -9.60
N GLY A 93 0.03 17.41 -9.32
CA GLY A 93 0.75 17.96 -8.17
C GLY A 93 0.37 17.37 -6.80
N PRO A 94 -0.92 17.12 -6.48
CA PRO A 94 -1.29 16.48 -5.22
C PRO A 94 -0.65 15.10 -5.00
N ALA A 95 -0.66 14.25 -6.02
CA ALA A 95 -0.02 12.94 -5.96
C ALA A 95 1.50 13.04 -5.71
N LEU A 96 2.16 14.07 -6.26
CA LEU A 96 3.58 14.32 -5.98
C LEU A 96 3.83 14.56 -4.49
N MET A 97 2.93 15.29 -3.81
CA MET A 97 3.06 15.52 -2.35
C MET A 97 2.88 14.23 -1.56
N HIS A 98 2.08 13.29 -2.05
CA HIS A 98 1.89 11.97 -1.44
C HIS A 98 3.10 11.04 -1.61
N MET A 99 4.13 11.43 -2.37
CA MET A 99 5.43 10.73 -2.33
C MET A 99 6.21 10.98 -1.03
N ILE A 100 5.87 12.02 -0.24
CA ILE A 100 6.50 12.26 1.07
C ILE A 100 6.36 11.05 2.01
N PRO A 101 5.13 10.55 2.29
CA PRO A 101 4.98 9.33 3.10
C PRO A 101 5.61 8.10 2.45
N LEU A 102 5.62 8.00 1.11
CA LEU A 102 6.31 6.90 0.41
C LEU A 102 7.81 6.89 0.69
N MET A 103 8.50 8.03 0.54
CA MET A 103 9.93 8.12 0.78
C MET A 103 10.31 7.80 2.25
N ARG A 104 9.41 8.09 3.20
CA ARG A 104 9.61 7.68 4.61
C ARG A 104 9.60 6.16 4.76
N VAL A 105 8.62 5.50 4.14
CA VAL A 105 8.49 4.04 4.15
C VAL A 105 9.73 3.38 3.56
N ILE A 106 10.18 3.82 2.38
CA ILE A 106 11.41 3.30 1.74
C ILE A 106 12.61 3.42 2.69
N LYS A 107 12.78 4.59 3.32
CA LYS A 107 13.90 4.84 4.26
C LYS A 107 13.84 3.97 5.52
N GLU A 108 12.65 3.69 6.04
CA GLU A 108 12.45 2.89 7.25
C GLU A 108 12.68 1.40 6.99
N PHE A 109 12.16 0.86 5.87
CA PHE A 109 12.31 -0.55 5.53
C PHE A 109 13.65 -0.92 4.88
N LYS A 110 14.42 0.05 4.35
CA LYS A 110 15.82 -0.18 3.92
C LYS A 110 16.83 -0.23 5.07
N LYS A 111 16.47 0.25 6.26
CA LYS A 111 17.36 0.30 7.44
C LYS A 111 17.34 -0.97 8.29
N LYS A 112 16.47 -1.92 7.95
CA LYS A 112 16.36 -3.24 8.57
C LYS A 112 16.92 -4.28 7.62
#